data_AF-Q9EXD4-F1
#
_entry.id   AF-Q9EXD4-F1
#
_cell.length_a   1.000
_cell.length_b   1.000
_cell.length_c   1.000
_cell.angle_alpha   90.00
_cell.angle_beta   90.00
_cell.angle_gamma   90.00
#
_symmetry.space_group_name_H-M   'P 1'
#
loop_
_entity.id
_entity.type
_entity.pdbx_description
1 polymer ?
#
loop_
_entity_poly.entity_id
_entity_poly.type
_entity_poly.pdbx_seq_one_letter_code
_entity_poly.pdbx_strand_id
1 'polypeptide(L)'
;MSNFFEKYINGFIETLDQIDAADFQRIQHDFDPNQFPYDWVVERVSDVKDYLLNPRDFSDVETFKSTMRAKIKHFYACYSSKIPFFLFTSFVLAIFNSVGQYVKYHCDLDFTNPDAVTIFFREKALND
;
A
#
# COMPACT_ATOMS: atom_id res chain seq x y z
N MET A 1 -2.34 -16.42 17.47
CA MET A 1 -1.23 -16.16 16.53
C MET A 1 -1.49 -14.80 15.93
N SER A 2 -0.57 -13.86 16.04
CA SER A 2 -0.68 -12.62 15.26
C SER A 2 -0.52 -12.98 13.79
N ASN A 3 -1.55 -12.71 12.99
CA ASN A 3 -1.56 -13.06 11.58
C ASN A 3 -0.54 -12.15 10.85
N PHE A 4 0.43 -12.72 10.13
CA PHE A 4 1.45 -11.95 9.40
C PHE A 4 0.81 -10.89 8.48
N PHE A 5 -0.34 -11.21 7.89
CA PHE A 5 -1.11 -10.29 7.07
C PHE A 5 -1.63 -9.09 7.88
N GLU A 6 -2.13 -9.31 9.08
CA GLU A 6 -2.67 -8.25 9.93
C GLU A 6 -1.55 -7.28 10.37
N LYS A 7 -0.40 -7.81 10.79
CA LYS A 7 0.78 -6.98 11.10
C LYS A 7 1.20 -6.14 9.90
N TYR A 8 1.29 -6.76 8.72
CA TYR A 8 1.66 -6.05 7.50
C TYR A 8 0.67 -4.93 7.16
N ILE A 9 -0.64 -5.21 7.23
CA ILE A 9 -1.68 -4.20 6.96
C ILE A 9 -1.68 -3.09 8.01
N ASN A 10 -1.45 -3.40 9.28
CA ASN A 10 -1.39 -2.38 10.32
C ASN A 10 -0.22 -1.43 10.10
N GLY A 11 0.98 -1.94 9.79
CA GLY A 11 2.11 -1.06 9.49
C GLY A 11 1.97 -0.32 8.18
N PHE A 12 1.26 -0.88 7.20
CA PHE A 12 0.87 -0.14 6.00
C PHE A 12 -0.05 1.04 6.34
N ILE A 13 -1.05 0.84 7.19
CA ILE A 13 -1.98 1.89 7.64
C ILE A 13 -1.23 2.94 8.47
N GLU A 14 -0.34 2.54 9.36
CA GLU A 14 0.48 3.47 10.14
C GLU A 14 1.39 4.33 9.24
N THR A 15 1.97 3.72 8.20
CA THR A 15 2.76 4.44 7.19
C THR A 15 1.88 5.41 6.39
N LEU A 16 0.67 5.00 6.00
CA LEU A 16 -0.32 5.86 5.35
C LEU A 16 -0.65 7.08 6.23
N ASP A 17 -0.77 6.89 7.55
CA ASP A 17 -1.13 7.95 8.48
C ASP A 17 -0.01 9.01 8.64
N GLN A 18 1.25 8.62 8.36
CA GLN A 18 2.42 9.50 8.38
C GLN A 18 2.50 10.44 7.16
N ILE A 19 1.71 10.21 6.09
CA ILE A 19 1.70 11.08 4.90
C ILE A 19 1.09 12.43 5.26
N ASP A 20 1.84 13.52 5.19
CA ASP A 20 1.31 14.87 5.42
C ASP A 20 0.82 15.54 4.12
N ALA A 21 0.39 16.80 4.19
CA ALA A 21 -0.08 17.53 3.02
C ALA A 21 1.03 17.79 1.98
N ALA A 22 2.27 17.97 2.41
CA ALA A 22 3.40 18.20 1.50
C ALA A 22 3.81 16.90 0.80
N ASP A 23 3.86 15.79 1.55
CA ASP A 23 4.07 14.45 1.00
C ASP A 23 2.97 14.08 0.02
N PHE A 24 1.71 14.37 0.37
CA PHE A 24 0.57 14.09 -0.50
C PHE A 24 0.67 14.86 -1.82
N GLN A 25 1.00 16.15 -1.81
CA GLN A 25 1.22 16.92 -3.03
C GLN A 25 2.34 16.33 -3.90
N ARG A 26 3.43 15.88 -3.27
CA ARG A 26 4.53 15.23 -3.97
C ARG A 26 4.10 13.90 -4.60
N ILE A 27 3.37 13.07 -3.86
CA ILE A 27 2.79 11.82 -4.36
C ILE A 27 1.85 12.09 -5.54
N GLN A 28 0.97 13.10 -5.45
CA GLN A 28 0.09 13.47 -6.57
C GLN A 28 0.88 13.84 -7.82
N HIS A 29 1.96 14.61 -7.66
CA HIS A 29 2.83 15.00 -8.75
C HIS A 29 3.52 13.78 -9.39
N ASP A 30 4.21 12.99 -8.57
CA ASP A 30 5.07 11.88 -8.99
C ASP A 30 4.31 10.55 -9.22
N PHE A 31 2.98 10.57 -9.13
CA PHE A 31 2.17 9.36 -9.28
C PHE A 31 2.31 8.73 -10.66
N ASP A 32 2.75 7.46 -10.67
CA ASP A 32 2.75 6.60 -11.86
C ASP A 32 2.07 5.26 -11.53
N PRO A 33 0.89 4.97 -12.12
CA PRO A 33 0.19 3.71 -11.89
C PRO A 33 0.96 2.48 -12.39
N ASN A 34 1.94 2.64 -13.28
CA ASN A 34 2.70 1.54 -13.87
C ASN A 34 4.04 1.27 -13.15
N GLN A 35 4.32 1.96 -12.04
CA GLN A 35 5.59 1.85 -11.33
C GLN A 35 5.82 0.47 -10.69
N PHE A 36 4.75 -0.23 -10.36
CA PHE A 36 4.75 -1.59 -9.82
C PHE A 36 4.15 -2.53 -10.88
N PRO A 37 4.42 -3.86 -10.84
CA PRO A 37 3.99 -4.81 -11.88
C PRO A 37 2.47 -5.02 -11.88
N TYR A 38 1.74 -3.98 -12.31
CA TYR A 38 0.29 -3.87 -12.22
C TYR A 38 -0.41 -4.92 -13.07
N ASP A 39 0.06 -5.14 -14.31
CA ASP A 39 -0.49 -6.14 -15.23
C ASP A 39 -0.60 -7.52 -14.59
N TRP A 40 0.43 -7.91 -13.85
CA TRP A 40 0.47 -9.21 -13.17
C TRP A 40 -0.54 -9.33 -12.03
N VAL A 41 -0.91 -8.21 -11.39
CA VAL A 41 -1.96 -8.15 -10.36
C VAL A 41 -3.34 -8.22 -10.99
N VAL A 42 -3.56 -7.54 -12.12
CA VAL A 42 -4.85 -7.57 -12.84
C VAL A 42 -5.25 -8.99 -13.24
N GLU A 43 -4.27 -9.85 -13.57
CA GLU A 43 -4.51 -11.26 -13.89
C GLU A 43 -5.01 -12.11 -12.69
N ARG A 44 -4.78 -11.67 -11.44
CA ARG A 44 -4.98 -12.49 -10.23
C ARG A 44 -6.00 -11.90 -9.25
N VAL A 45 -6.30 -10.61 -9.39
CA VAL A 45 -7.28 -9.88 -8.59
C VAL A 45 -8.36 -9.40 -9.56
N SER A 46 -9.42 -10.18 -9.71
CA SER A 46 -10.46 -9.94 -10.74
C SER A 46 -11.19 -8.60 -10.58
N ASP A 47 -11.24 -8.08 -9.36
CA ASP A 47 -11.86 -6.81 -8.96
C ASP A 47 -10.82 -5.72 -8.64
N VAL A 48 -9.58 -5.85 -9.13
CA VAL A 48 -8.47 -4.90 -8.86
C VAL A 48 -8.86 -3.43 -9.07
N LYS A 49 -9.72 -3.16 -10.06
CA LYS A 49 -10.19 -1.82 -10.42
C LYS A 49 -10.97 -1.16 -9.28
N ASP A 50 -11.61 -1.93 -8.42
CA ASP A 50 -12.38 -1.41 -7.28
C ASP A 50 -11.45 -0.85 -6.19
N TYR A 51 -10.19 -1.30 -6.17
CA TYR A 51 -9.20 -0.87 -5.18
C TYR A 51 -8.32 0.28 -5.64
N LEU A 52 -8.23 0.51 -6.95
CA LEU A 52 -7.39 1.56 -7.51
C LEU A 52 -7.78 2.94 -6.99
N LEU A 53 -6.75 3.72 -6.67
CA LEU A 53 -6.85 5.12 -6.29
C LEU A 53 -5.81 5.89 -7.09
N ASN A 54 -6.26 6.94 -7.77
CA ASN A 54 -5.36 7.95 -8.31
C ASN A 54 -5.33 9.12 -7.32
N PRO A 55 -4.19 9.39 -6.65
CA PRO A 55 -4.07 10.51 -5.71
C PRO A 55 -4.50 11.85 -6.29
N ARG A 56 -4.38 12.04 -7.62
CA ARG A 56 -4.78 13.27 -8.32
C ARG A 56 -6.29 13.51 -8.33
N ASP A 57 -7.10 12.50 -8.02
CA ASP A 57 -8.57 12.61 -7.93
C ASP A 57 -9.03 13.18 -6.59
N PHE A 58 -8.12 13.40 -5.63
CA PHE A 58 -8.43 13.86 -4.28
C PHE A 58 -7.93 15.29 -4.05
N SER A 59 -8.75 16.13 -3.43
CA SER A 59 -8.40 17.52 -3.11
C SER A 59 -7.54 17.68 -1.85
N ASP A 60 -7.60 16.70 -0.94
CA ASP A 60 -6.97 16.77 0.36
C ASP A 60 -6.52 15.39 0.84
N VAL A 61 -5.48 15.41 1.69
CA VAL A 61 -4.82 14.21 2.19
C VAL A 61 -5.71 13.39 3.12
N GLU A 62 -6.64 14.01 3.85
CA GLU A 62 -7.48 13.32 4.84
C GLU A 62 -8.56 12.46 4.16
N THR A 63 -9.21 12.99 3.11
CA THR A 63 -10.14 12.23 2.27
C THR A 63 -9.43 11.09 1.55
N PHE A 64 -8.21 11.34 1.06
CA PHE A 64 -7.36 10.32 0.46
C PHE A 64 -7.02 9.20 1.45
N LYS A 65 -6.51 9.53 2.64
CA LYS A 65 -6.19 8.57 3.72
C LYS A 65 -7.40 7.74 4.13
N SER A 66 -8.53 8.40 4.36
CA SER A 66 -9.78 7.75 4.74
C SER A 66 -10.23 6.73 3.68
N THR A 67 -10.22 7.13 2.40
CA THR A 67 -10.60 6.26 1.29
C THR A 67 -9.64 5.10 1.12
N MET A 68 -8.33 5.35 1.19
CA MET A 68 -7.31 4.33 1.09
C MET A 68 -7.41 3.31 2.23
N ARG A 69 -7.64 3.77 3.46
CA ARG A 69 -7.86 2.93 4.64
C ARG A 69 -9.08 2.01 4.46
N ALA A 70 -10.18 2.53 3.93
CA ALA A 70 -11.36 1.71 3.65
C ALA A 70 -11.06 0.64 2.60
N LYS A 71 -10.39 1.00 1.50
CA LYS A 71 -10.05 0.09 0.40
C LYS A 71 -9.04 -0.98 0.81
N ILE A 72 -7.98 -0.66 1.56
CA ILE A 72 -7.00 -1.66 2.01
C ILE A 72 -7.61 -2.64 3.01
N LYS A 73 -8.48 -2.17 3.92
CA LYS A 73 -9.20 -3.06 4.86
C LYS A 73 -10.15 -4.00 4.11
N HIS A 74 -10.85 -3.49 3.10
CA HIS A 74 -11.69 -4.33 2.23
C HIS A 74 -10.83 -5.36 1.47
N PHE A 75 -9.71 -4.94 0.88
CA PHE A 75 -8.79 -5.84 0.17
C PHE A 75 -8.27 -6.96 1.09
N TYR A 76 -7.83 -6.61 2.30
CA TYR A 76 -7.40 -7.55 3.32
C TYR A 76 -8.48 -8.59 3.64
N ALA A 77 -9.71 -8.16 3.90
CA ALA A 77 -10.83 -9.06 4.20
C ALA A 77 -11.14 -10.00 3.02
N CYS A 78 -11.04 -9.50 1.78
CA CYS A 78 -11.35 -10.26 0.59
C CYS A 78 -10.26 -11.25 0.17
N TYR A 79 -8.98 -10.93 0.41
CA TYR A 79 -7.85 -11.61 -0.23
C TYR A 79 -6.85 -12.26 0.72
N SER A 80 -6.78 -11.89 2.00
CA SER A 80 -5.78 -12.45 2.93
C SER A 80 -5.84 -13.98 3.09
N SER A 81 -7.00 -14.59 2.87
CA SER A 81 -7.18 -16.05 2.90
C SER A 81 -7.13 -16.72 1.51
N LYS A 82 -7.06 -15.94 0.43
CA LYS A 82 -7.12 -16.43 -0.96
C LYS A 82 -5.77 -16.46 -1.67
N ILE A 83 -4.83 -15.61 -1.24
CA ILE A 83 -3.51 -15.52 -1.85
C ILE A 83 -2.40 -15.72 -0.81
N PRO A 84 -1.30 -16.42 -1.16
CA PRO A 84 -0.12 -16.53 -0.31
C PRO A 84 0.39 -15.15 0.14
N PHE A 85 0.94 -15.08 1.35
CA PHE A 85 1.39 -13.83 1.97
C PHE A 85 2.35 -13.02 1.09
N PHE A 86 3.33 -13.68 0.46
CA PHE A 86 4.27 -13.02 -0.47
C PHE A 86 3.57 -12.36 -1.67
N LEU A 87 2.54 -13.01 -2.23
CA LEU A 87 1.73 -12.41 -3.30
C LEU A 87 0.89 -11.25 -2.77
N PHE A 88 0.32 -11.42 -1.58
CA PHE A 88 -0.50 -10.40 -0.93
C PHE A 88 0.25 -9.10 -0.71
N THR A 89 1.46 -9.15 -0.15
CA THR A 89 2.27 -7.94 0.09
C THR A 89 2.62 -7.25 -1.22
N SER A 90 2.99 -8.02 -2.25
CA SER A 90 3.26 -7.52 -3.61
C SER A 90 2.03 -6.84 -4.23
N PHE A 91 0.83 -7.42 -4.06
CA PHE A 91 -0.41 -6.84 -4.59
C PHE A 91 -0.80 -5.57 -3.85
N VAL A 92 -0.66 -5.54 -2.52
CA VAL A 92 -0.89 -4.32 -1.75
C VAL A 92 0.02 -3.19 -2.23
N LEU A 93 1.30 -3.47 -2.45
CA LEU A 93 2.24 -2.48 -2.98
C LEU A 93 1.87 -1.99 -4.37
N ALA A 94 1.43 -2.88 -5.26
CA ALA A 94 1.05 -2.51 -6.61
C ALA A 94 -0.26 -1.72 -6.66
N ILE A 95 -1.28 -2.14 -5.89
CA ILE A 95 -2.61 -1.52 -5.86
C ILE A 95 -2.59 -0.18 -5.12
N PHE A 96 -1.85 -0.11 -4.00
CA PHE A 96 -1.76 1.06 -3.12
C PHE A 96 -0.38 1.71 -3.19
N ASN A 97 0.17 1.79 -4.40
CA ASN A 97 1.51 2.28 -4.72
C ASN A 97 1.83 3.68 -4.16
N SER A 98 0.83 4.53 -3.87
CA SER A 98 1.02 5.85 -3.26
C SER A 98 1.76 5.77 -1.92
N VAL A 99 1.48 4.75 -1.10
CA VAL A 99 2.22 4.53 0.16
C VAL A 99 3.62 4.02 -0.14
N GLY A 100 3.78 3.20 -1.19
CA GLY A 100 5.10 2.82 -1.70
C GLY A 100 5.94 4.04 -2.12
N GLN A 101 5.33 5.07 -2.72
CA GLN A 101 6.01 6.32 -3.05
C GLN A 101 6.43 7.11 -1.80
N TYR A 102 5.55 7.23 -0.80
CA TYR A 102 5.90 7.83 0.49
C TYR A 102 7.15 7.14 1.09
N VAL A 103 7.14 5.81 1.14
CA VAL A 103 8.26 5.05 1.68
C VAL A 103 9.54 5.29 0.87
N LYS A 104 9.48 5.40 -0.47
CA LYS A 104 10.64 5.78 -1.30
C LYS A 104 11.20 7.17 -0.98
N TYR A 105 10.37 8.11 -0.55
CA TYR A 105 10.83 9.46 -0.22
C TYR A 105 11.53 9.53 1.14
N HIS A 106 11.12 8.68 2.07
CA HIS A 106 11.52 8.77 3.48
C HIS A 106 12.39 7.61 3.96
N CYS A 107 12.52 6.54 3.18
CA CYS A 107 13.25 5.34 3.55
C CYS A 107 14.13 4.86 2.38
N ASP A 108 15.39 4.58 2.69
CA ASP A 108 16.31 3.93 1.76
C ASP A 108 16.03 2.41 1.74
N LEU A 109 14.99 2.03 1.00
CA LEU A 109 14.54 0.64 0.87
C LEU A 109 14.71 0.15 -0.57
N ASP A 110 15.26 -1.05 -0.71
CA ASP A 110 15.30 -1.74 -1.99
C ASP A 110 13.92 -2.36 -2.30
N PHE A 111 13.12 -1.66 -3.09
CA PHE A 111 11.80 -2.13 -3.55
C PHE A 111 11.88 -3.30 -4.54
N THR A 112 13.06 -3.65 -5.03
CA THR A 112 13.26 -4.87 -5.83
C THR A 112 13.45 -6.10 -4.93
N ASN A 113 13.65 -5.91 -3.63
CA ASN A 113 13.71 -6.94 -2.60
C ASN A 113 12.39 -6.99 -1.80
N PRO A 114 11.46 -7.93 -2.09
CA PRO A 114 10.17 -8.02 -1.40
C PRO A 114 10.28 -8.24 0.11
N ASP A 115 11.37 -8.87 0.58
CA ASP A 115 11.57 -9.11 2.00
C ASP A 115 11.85 -7.81 2.75
N ALA A 116 12.64 -6.89 2.16
CA ALA A 116 12.92 -5.59 2.76
C ALA A 116 11.64 -4.78 2.99
N VAL A 117 10.74 -4.76 1.99
CA VAL A 117 9.46 -4.04 2.09
C VAL A 117 8.51 -4.72 3.08
N THR A 118 8.47 -6.05 3.09
CA THR A 118 7.66 -6.83 4.04
C THR A 118 8.13 -6.61 5.47
N ILE A 119 9.45 -6.62 5.70
CA ILE A 119 10.06 -6.35 7.00
C ILE A 119 9.74 -4.93 7.45
N PHE A 120 9.91 -3.92 6.58
CA PHE A 120 9.61 -2.53 6.90
C PHE A 120 8.19 -2.35 7.46
N PHE A 121 7.17 -2.79 6.72
CA PHE A 121 5.78 -2.64 7.19
C PHE A 121 5.49 -3.48 8.43
N ARG A 122 6.08 -4.68 8.55
CA ARG A 122 5.91 -5.49 9.75
C ARG A 122 6.55 -4.84 10.99
N GLU A 123 7.69 -4.18 10.84
CA GLU A 123 8.41 -3.50 11.92
C GLU A 123 7.75 -2.18 12.32
N LYS A 124 7.18 -1.44 11.36
CA LYS A 124 6.32 -0.28 11.67
C LYS A 124 5.23 -0.69 12.66
N ALA A 125 4.49 -1.76 12.35
CA ALA A 125 3.42 -2.29 13.20
C ALA A 125 3.85 -2.80 14.60
N LEU A 126 5.16 -2.89 14.90
CA LEU A 126 5.69 -3.33 16.20
C LEU A 126 6.26 -2.19 17.05
N ASN A 127 6.45 -1.00 16.46
CA ASN A 127 7.08 0.14 17.14
C ASN A 127 6.10 1.06 17.87
N ASP A 128 4.80 0.73 17.89
CA ASP A 128 3.76 1.28 18.78
C ASP A 128 3.34 0.23 19.83
#